data_AF-A0AAU7L4N0-F1
#
_entry.id   AF-A0AAU7L4N0-F1
#
_cell.length_a   1.000
_cell.length_b   1.000
_cell.length_c   1.000
_cell.angle_alpha   90.00
_cell.angle_beta   90.00
_cell.angle_gamma   90.00
#
_symmetry.space_group_name_H-M   'P 1'
#
loop_
_entity.id
_entity.type
_entity.pdbx_description
1 polymer ?
#
loop_
_entity_poly.entity_id
_entity_poly.type
_entity_poly.pdbx_seq_one_letter_code
_entity_poly.pdbx_strand_id
1 'polypeptide(L)'
;MSVFDELLAIKRFREGQAEIAVSRQRLRHAEAEAARQASEQALADFRDESERRERAMYRDLCSRVVRVREIESVLQGVAGLREGERQREQALDQAAQRLRDEAQALAERRDQHQQAVRLTGKFVELASIHLAEHLKALEHKEDMEMEEAASLSRDREDWEQHEEFEPV
;
A
#
# COMPACT_ATOMS: atom_id res chain seq x y z
N MET A 1 18.99 -1.70 25.45
CA MET A 1 18.02 -1.25 24.43
C MET A 1 16.70 -1.05 25.12
N SER A 2 16.07 0.10 24.94
CA SER A 2 14.79 0.41 25.59
C SER A 2 13.65 -0.33 24.87
N VAL A 3 12.62 -0.75 25.60
CA VAL A 3 11.39 -1.35 25.02
C VAL A 3 10.78 -0.43 23.95
N PHE A 4 10.96 0.89 24.09
CA PHE A 4 10.53 1.88 23.10
C PHE A 4 11.29 1.79 21.78
N ASP A 5 12.59 1.48 21.81
CA ASP A 5 13.39 1.32 20.58
C ASP A 5 12.92 0.12 19.77
N GLU A 6 12.62 -0.99 20.45
CA GLU A 6 12.10 -2.21 19.84
C GLU A 6 10.69 -1.98 19.24
N LEU A 7 9.80 -1.33 19.99
CA LEU A 7 8.48 -0.97 19.48
C LEU A 7 8.56 -0.05 18.28
N LEU A 8 9.43 0.97 18.32
CA LEU A 8 9.63 1.89 17.21
C LEU A 8 10.20 1.18 15.97
N ALA A 9 11.14 0.25 16.14
CA ALA A 9 11.66 -0.58 15.06
C ALA A 9 10.56 -1.40 14.39
N ILE A 10 9.66 -2.02 15.18
CA ILE A 10 8.50 -2.76 14.65
C ILE A 10 7.55 -1.82 13.89
N LYS A 11 7.29 -0.60 14.40
CA LYS A 11 6.41 0.36 13.71
C LYS A 11 6.99 0.80 12.36
N ARG A 12 8.27 1.19 12.34
CA ARG A 12 9.00 1.54 11.11
C ARG A 12 9.01 0.39 10.11
N PHE A 13 9.21 -0.85 10.58
CA PHE A 13 9.16 -2.02 9.72
C PHE A 13 7.77 -2.18 9.07
N ARG A 14 6.69 -2.05 9.86
CA ARG A 14 5.31 -2.13 9.33
C ARG A 14 4.98 -1.02 8.34
N GLU A 15 5.48 0.20 8.58
CA GLU A 15 5.37 1.31 7.63
C GLU A 15 6.05 0.99 6.31
N GLY A 16 7.28 0.47 6.34
CA GLY A 16 7.99 0.03 5.14
C GLY A 16 7.27 -1.11 4.40
N GLN A 17 6.67 -2.07 5.13
CA GLN A 17 5.83 -3.10 4.51
C GLN A 17 4.59 -2.51 3.82
N ALA A 18 3.96 -1.52 4.45
CA ALA A 18 2.80 -0.83 3.86
C ALA A 18 3.20 -0.03 2.61
N GLU A 19 4.37 0.61 2.61
CA GLU A 19 4.92 1.31 1.44
C GLU A 19 5.17 0.34 0.26
N ILE A 20 5.84 -0.78 0.52
CA ILE A 20 6.07 -1.82 -0.50
C ILE A 20 4.74 -2.35 -1.04
N ALA A 21 3.75 -2.54 -0.17
CA ALA A 21 2.43 -2.98 -0.59
C ALA A 21 1.74 -1.96 -1.53
N VAL A 22 1.84 -0.66 -1.24
CA VAL A 22 1.33 0.40 -2.13
C VAL A 22 2.05 0.35 -3.48
N SER A 23 3.38 0.23 -3.48
CA SER A 23 4.18 0.16 -4.71
C SER A 23 3.78 -1.04 -5.59
N ARG A 24 3.65 -2.23 -5.01
CA ARG A 24 3.16 -3.43 -5.71
C ARG A 24 1.75 -3.26 -6.25
N GLN A 25 0.87 -2.62 -5.47
CA GLN A 25 -0.51 -2.40 -5.86
C GLN A 25 -0.64 -1.39 -7.00
N ARG A 26 0.25 -0.39 -7.08
CA ARG A 26 0.34 0.53 -8.23
C ARG A 26 0.70 -0.21 -9.52
N LEU A 27 1.63 -1.16 -9.44
CA LEU A 27 2.01 -1.97 -10.60
C LEU A 27 0.81 -2.79 -11.10
N ARG A 28 0.08 -3.47 -10.20
CA ARG A 28 -1.13 -4.23 -10.54
C ARG A 28 -2.22 -3.37 -11.16
N HIS A 29 -2.44 -2.17 -10.62
CA HIS A 29 -3.38 -1.22 -11.20
C HIS A 29 -2.97 -0.84 -12.63
N ALA A 30 -1.70 -0.52 -12.86
CA ALA A 30 -1.20 -0.19 -14.19
C ALA A 30 -1.32 -1.36 -15.17
N GLU A 31 -1.05 -2.59 -14.73
CA GLU A 31 -1.25 -3.81 -15.53
C GLU A 31 -2.74 -4.02 -15.89
N ALA A 32 -3.65 -3.83 -14.92
CA ALA A 32 -5.08 -3.93 -15.15
C ALA A 32 -5.61 -2.85 -16.11
N GLU A 33 -5.07 -1.63 -16.02
CA GLU A 33 -5.40 -0.54 -16.93
C GLU A 33 -4.94 -0.83 -18.36
N ALA A 34 -3.70 -1.30 -18.52
CA ALA A 34 -3.17 -1.74 -19.81
C ALA A 34 -3.98 -2.90 -20.40
N ALA A 35 -4.39 -3.87 -19.57
CA ALA A 35 -5.24 -4.98 -20.00
C ALA A 35 -6.61 -4.51 -20.50
N ARG A 36 -7.26 -3.57 -19.80
CA ARG A 36 -8.54 -2.98 -20.23
C ARG A 36 -8.40 -2.22 -21.55
N GLN A 37 -7.33 -1.44 -21.72
CA GLN A 37 -7.06 -0.75 -22.99
C GLN A 37 -6.82 -1.74 -24.13
N ALA A 38 -6.08 -2.82 -23.89
CA ALA A 38 -5.86 -3.87 -24.89
C ALA A 38 -7.16 -4.60 -25.27
N SER A 39 -8.04 -4.90 -24.31
CA SER A 39 -9.36 -5.51 -24.59
C SER A 39 -10.27 -4.58 -25.39
N GLU A 40 -10.24 -3.27 -25.10
CA GLU A 40 -11.01 -2.28 -25.83
C GLU A 40 -10.54 -2.14 -27.28
N GLN A 41 -9.22 -2.08 -27.49
CA GLN A 41 -8.66 -2.07 -28.84
C GLN A 41 -9.01 -3.35 -29.60
N ALA A 42 -8.89 -4.52 -28.96
CA ALA A 42 -9.25 -5.79 -29.59
C ALA A 42 -10.73 -5.89 -29.97
N LEU A 43 -11.63 -5.26 -29.19
CA LEU A 43 -13.05 -5.17 -29.53
C LEU A 43 -13.29 -4.24 -30.72
N ALA A 44 -12.63 -3.07 -30.74
CA ALA A 44 -12.73 -2.13 -31.86
C ALA A 44 -12.22 -2.76 -33.17
N ASP A 45 -11.01 -3.35 -33.15
CA ASP A 45 -10.41 -4.03 -34.30
C ASP A 45 -11.31 -5.16 -34.82
N PHE A 46 -11.91 -5.94 -33.91
CA PHE A 46 -12.80 -7.02 -34.27
C PHE A 46 -14.11 -6.52 -34.88
N ARG A 47 -14.69 -5.42 -34.38
CA ARG A 47 -15.90 -4.81 -34.97
C ARG A 47 -15.65 -4.37 -36.41
N ASP A 48 -14.51 -3.73 -36.65
CA ASP A 48 -14.11 -3.27 -37.99
C ASP A 48 -13.84 -4.44 -38.95
N GLU A 49 -13.21 -5.52 -38.47
CA GLU A 49 -13.02 -6.75 -39.25
C GLU A 49 -14.35 -7.45 -39.52
N SER A 50 -15.18 -7.60 -38.48
CA SER A 50 -16.49 -8.24 -38.53
C SER A 50 -17.39 -7.58 -39.56
N GLU A 51 -17.51 -6.24 -39.53
CA GLU A 51 -18.32 -5.50 -40.48
C GLU A 51 -17.84 -5.69 -41.92
N ARG A 52 -16.52 -5.59 -42.17
CA ARG A 52 -15.95 -5.83 -43.50
C ARG A 52 -16.24 -7.24 -44.00
N ARG A 53 -16.12 -8.23 -43.11
CA ARG A 53 -16.32 -9.64 -43.44
C ARG A 53 -17.79 -9.96 -43.67
N GLU A 54 -18.70 -9.44 -42.86
CA GLU A 54 -20.15 -9.55 -43.04
C GLU A 54 -20.58 -8.94 -44.39
N ARG A 55 -20.11 -7.71 -44.69
CA ARG A 55 -20.38 -7.06 -45.98
C ARG A 55 -19.84 -7.87 -47.17
N ALA A 56 -18.67 -8.48 -47.03
CA ALA A 56 -18.10 -9.33 -48.08
C ALA A 56 -18.92 -10.61 -48.30
N MET A 57 -19.39 -11.26 -47.23
CA MET A 57 -20.26 -12.44 -47.33
C MET A 57 -21.58 -12.11 -48.05
N TYR A 58 -22.25 -11.03 -47.65
CA TYR A 58 -23.49 -10.62 -48.31
C TYR A 58 -23.28 -10.19 -49.75
N ARG A 59 -22.18 -9.51 -50.06
CA ARG A 59 -21.85 -9.11 -51.43
C ARG A 59 -21.65 -10.32 -52.34
N ASP A 60 -20.91 -11.34 -51.89
CA ASP A 60 -20.76 -12.59 -52.65
C ASP A 60 -22.13 -13.25 -52.87
N LEU A 61 -22.92 -13.39 -51.80
CA LEU A 61 -24.23 -14.02 -51.85
C LEU A 61 -25.18 -13.34 -52.84
N CYS A 62 -25.19 -12.00 -52.89
CA CYS A 62 -26.05 -11.22 -53.79
C CYS A 62 -25.53 -11.09 -55.22
N SER A 63 -24.26 -11.44 -55.48
CA SER A 63 -23.65 -11.29 -56.81
C SER A 63 -23.99 -12.42 -57.80
N ARG A 64 -24.60 -13.52 -57.32
CA ARG A 64 -24.83 -14.74 -58.08
C ARG A 64 -26.14 -15.43 -57.68
N VAL A 65 -26.59 -16.37 -58.51
CA VAL A 65 -27.69 -17.27 -58.14
C VAL A 65 -27.15 -18.31 -57.15
N VAL A 66 -27.72 -18.33 -55.95
CA VAL A 66 -27.25 -19.15 -54.81
C VAL A 66 -28.27 -20.19 -54.39
N ARG A 67 -27.79 -21.30 -53.85
CA ARG A 67 -28.64 -22.32 -53.22
C ARG A 67 -29.01 -21.91 -51.80
N VAL A 68 -30.13 -22.42 -51.28
CA VAL A 68 -30.58 -22.16 -49.89
C VAL A 68 -29.48 -22.48 -48.86
N ARG A 69 -28.74 -23.58 -49.04
CA ARG A 69 -27.62 -23.96 -48.17
C ARG A 69 -26.52 -22.89 -48.07
N GLU A 70 -26.30 -22.11 -49.13
CA GLU A 70 -25.30 -21.04 -49.12
C GLU A 70 -25.78 -19.84 -48.31
N ILE A 71 -27.09 -19.54 -48.36
CA ILE A 71 -27.72 -18.53 -47.50
C ILE A 71 -27.59 -18.93 -46.03
N GLU A 72 -27.88 -20.19 -45.70
CA GLU A 72 -27.71 -20.72 -44.34
C GLU A 72 -26.25 -20.61 -43.85
N SER A 73 -25.28 -20.89 -44.73
CA SER A 73 -23.86 -20.76 -44.40
C SER A 73 -23.47 -19.31 -44.09
N VAL A 74 -24.01 -18.33 -44.82
CA VAL A 74 -23.78 -16.91 -44.54
C VAL A 74 -24.42 -16.51 -43.21
N LEU A 75 -25.66 -16.94 -42.95
CA LEU A 75 -26.35 -16.66 -41.69
C LEU A 75 -25.59 -17.24 -40.49
N GLN A 76 -25.06 -18.46 -40.62
CA GLN A 76 -24.22 -19.08 -39.60
C GLN A 76 -22.91 -18.31 -39.40
N GLY A 77 -22.29 -17.83 -40.49
CA GLY A 77 -21.10 -16.99 -40.44
C GLY A 77 -21.33 -15.68 -39.67
N VAL A 78 -22.41 -14.97 -39.98
CA VAL A 78 -22.82 -13.73 -39.28
C VAL A 78 -23.15 -14.00 -37.82
N ALA A 79 -23.83 -15.11 -37.51
CA ALA A 79 -24.08 -15.52 -36.13
C ALA A 79 -22.76 -15.76 -35.36
N GLY A 80 -21.77 -16.39 -36.00
CA GLY A 80 -20.43 -16.58 -35.44
C GLY A 80 -19.68 -15.27 -35.19
N LEU A 81 -19.81 -14.29 -36.10
CA LEU A 81 -19.25 -12.95 -35.91
C LEU A 81 -19.86 -12.25 -34.69
N ARG A 82 -21.19 -12.26 -34.56
CA ARG A 82 -21.90 -11.67 -33.41
C ARG A 82 -21.53 -12.34 -32.09
N GLU A 83 -21.33 -13.65 -32.10
CA GLU A 83 -20.86 -14.38 -30.92
C GLU A 83 -19.42 -13.99 -30.54
N GLY A 84 -18.53 -13.88 -31.54
CA GLY A 84 -17.16 -13.41 -31.31
C GLY A 84 -17.06 -11.97 -30.79
N GLU A 85 -18.01 -11.11 -31.14
CA GLU A 85 -18.14 -9.75 -30.60
C GLU A 85 -18.57 -9.80 -29.14
N ARG A 86 -19.65 -10.53 -28.82
CA ARG A 86 -20.12 -10.71 -27.43
C ARG A 86 -19.05 -11.24 -26.50
N GLN A 87 -18.22 -12.18 -26.95
CA GLN A 87 -17.11 -12.73 -26.16
C GLN A 87 -16.06 -11.65 -25.82
N ARG A 88 -15.79 -10.73 -26.75
CA ARG A 88 -14.85 -9.62 -26.54
C ARG A 88 -15.44 -8.53 -25.67
N GLU A 89 -16.74 -8.24 -25.82
CA GLU A 89 -17.47 -7.34 -24.91
C GLU A 89 -17.40 -7.86 -23.47
N GLN A 90 -17.66 -9.15 -23.26
CA GLN A 90 -17.52 -9.78 -21.95
C GLN A 90 -16.08 -9.70 -21.41
N ALA A 91 -15.07 -9.88 -22.27
CA ALA A 91 -13.68 -9.75 -21.86
C ALA A 91 -13.34 -8.31 -21.44
N LEU A 92 -13.84 -7.31 -22.16
CA LEU A 92 -13.71 -5.90 -21.81
C LEU A 92 -14.38 -5.59 -20.47
N ASP A 93 -15.60 -6.08 -20.26
CA ASP A 93 -16.33 -5.89 -19.00
C ASP A 93 -15.57 -6.52 -17.81
N GLN A 94 -15.01 -7.71 -17.99
CA GLN A 94 -14.17 -8.36 -16.98
C GLN A 94 -12.90 -7.56 -16.69
N ALA A 95 -12.24 -7.03 -17.73
CA ALA A 95 -11.05 -6.20 -17.55
C ALA A 95 -11.39 -4.87 -16.84
N ALA A 96 -12.52 -4.25 -17.18
CA ALA A 96 -13.02 -3.06 -16.51
C ALA A 96 -13.37 -3.32 -15.04
N GLN A 97 -13.97 -4.48 -14.73
CA GLN A 97 -14.23 -4.87 -13.35
C GLN A 97 -12.92 -5.03 -12.57
N ARG A 98 -11.94 -5.75 -13.12
CA ARG A 98 -10.61 -5.92 -12.48
C ARG A 98 -9.94 -4.59 -12.22
N LEU A 99 -9.98 -3.64 -13.17
CA LEU A 99 -9.43 -2.30 -12.96
C LEU A 99 -10.10 -1.59 -11.78
N ARG A 100 -11.43 -1.68 -11.65
CA ARG A 100 -12.16 -1.12 -10.49
C ARG A 100 -11.73 -1.77 -9.17
N ASP A 101 -11.60 -3.09 -9.14
CA ASP A 101 -11.20 -3.84 -7.96
C ASP A 101 -9.75 -3.47 -7.53
N GLU A 102 -8.82 -3.39 -8.49
CA GLU A 102 -7.42 -3.02 -8.22
C GLU A 102 -7.30 -1.54 -7.80
N ALA A 103 -8.16 -0.65 -8.31
CA ALA A 103 -8.24 0.75 -7.90
C ALA A 103 -8.75 0.90 -6.46
N GLN A 104 -9.78 0.14 -6.08
CA GLN A 104 -10.26 0.09 -4.69
C GLN A 104 -9.17 -0.45 -3.76
N ALA A 105 -8.54 -1.57 -4.11
CA ALA A 105 -7.45 -2.14 -3.33
C ALA A 105 -6.27 -1.15 -3.21
N LEU A 106 -5.95 -0.38 -4.25
CA LEU A 106 -4.93 0.67 -4.19
C LEU A 106 -5.30 1.77 -3.18
N ALA A 107 -6.55 2.22 -3.16
CA ALA A 107 -7.01 3.19 -2.18
C ALA A 107 -6.86 2.65 -0.74
N GLU A 108 -7.30 1.41 -0.50
CA GLU A 108 -7.17 0.76 0.80
C GLU A 108 -5.70 0.62 1.25
N ARG A 109 -4.78 0.26 0.35
CA ARG A 109 -3.34 0.19 0.68
C ARG A 109 -2.77 1.57 1.01
N ARG A 110 -3.20 2.63 0.32
CA ARG A 110 -2.75 4.01 0.60
C ARG A 110 -3.23 4.45 1.98
N ASP A 111 -4.48 4.16 2.32
CA ASP A 111 -5.02 4.48 3.65
C ASP A 111 -4.29 3.73 4.76
N GLN A 112 -4.02 2.43 4.56
CA GLN A 112 -3.23 1.62 5.50
C GLN A 112 -1.82 2.19 5.69
N HIS A 113 -1.15 2.59 4.60
CA HIS A 113 0.17 3.23 4.69
C HIS A 113 0.11 4.56 5.43
N GLN A 114 -0.86 5.43 5.14
CA GLN A 114 -1.05 6.69 5.87
C GLN A 114 -1.32 6.47 7.37
N GLN A 115 -2.08 5.44 7.73
CA GLN A 115 -2.29 5.06 9.12
C GLN A 115 -1.00 4.58 9.77
N ALA A 116 -0.20 3.76 9.07
CA ALA A 116 1.10 3.31 9.56
C ALA A 116 2.06 4.49 9.83
N VAL A 117 2.18 5.43 8.88
CA VAL A 117 2.99 6.65 9.02
C VAL A 117 2.55 7.47 10.24
N ARG A 118 1.23 7.71 10.39
CA ARG A 118 0.69 8.46 11.54
C ARG A 118 0.99 7.76 12.87
N LEU A 119 0.89 6.43 12.92
CA LEU A 119 1.21 5.65 14.11
C LEU A 119 2.71 5.72 14.41
N THR A 120 3.58 5.53 13.43
CA THR A 120 5.03 5.66 13.62
C THR A 120 5.38 7.05 14.17
N GLY A 121 4.81 8.12 13.60
CA GLY A 121 5.03 9.49 14.07
C GLY A 121 4.68 9.66 15.56
N LYS A 122 3.50 9.18 16.00
CA LYS A 122 3.12 9.20 17.42
C LYS A 122 4.07 8.42 18.31
N PHE A 123 4.60 7.29 17.85
CA PHE A 123 5.56 6.50 18.63
C PHE A 123 6.94 7.17 18.70
N VAL A 124 7.35 7.89 17.66
CA VAL A 124 8.57 8.71 17.69
C VAL A 124 8.42 9.82 18.73
N GLU A 125 7.28 10.52 18.76
CA GLU A 125 6.99 11.55 19.77
C GLU A 125 6.97 10.98 21.19
N LEU A 126 6.31 9.84 21.42
CA LEU A 126 6.30 9.19 22.73
C LEU A 126 7.69 8.74 23.18
N ALA A 127 8.49 8.21 22.27
CA ALA A 127 9.86 7.79 22.58
C ALA A 127 10.75 8.99 22.95
N SER A 128 10.59 10.14 22.29
CA SER A 128 11.36 11.36 22.61
C SER A 128 10.97 11.95 23.96
N ILE A 129 9.66 11.97 24.30
CA ILE A 129 9.17 12.41 25.61
C ILE A 129 9.73 11.51 26.72
N HIS A 130 9.61 10.19 26.55
CA HIS A 130 10.11 9.23 27.55
C HIS A 130 11.62 9.34 27.75
N LEU A 131 12.39 9.53 26.67
CA LEU A 131 13.83 9.75 26.78
C LEU A 131 14.15 11.04 27.55
N ALA A 132 13.43 12.13 27.28
CA ALA A 132 13.62 13.40 27.99
C ALA A 132 13.27 13.29 29.49
N GLU A 133 12.19 12.59 29.83
CA GLU A 133 11.82 12.32 31.23
C GLU A 133 12.88 11.46 31.95
N HIS A 134 13.39 10.42 31.26
CA HIS A 134 14.43 9.56 31.81
C HIS A 134 15.74 10.32 32.07
N LEU A 135 16.13 11.24 31.17
CA LEU A 135 17.30 12.10 31.37
C LEU A 135 17.13 13.03 32.57
N LYS A 136 15.97 13.68 32.70
CA LYS A 136 15.67 14.54 33.87
C LYS A 136 15.68 13.76 35.19
N ALA A 137 15.17 12.54 35.18
CA ALA A 137 15.18 11.69 36.37
C ALA A 137 16.60 11.26 36.76
N LEU A 138 17.48 11.02 35.78
CA LEU A 138 18.90 10.77 36.02
C LEU A 138 19.60 12.00 36.61
N GLU A 139 19.41 13.18 36.00
CA GLU A 139 19.95 14.45 36.51
C GLU A 139 19.53 14.70 37.96
N HIS A 140 18.24 14.52 38.26
CA HIS A 140 17.74 14.69 39.63
C HIS A 140 18.34 13.69 40.62
N LYS A 141 18.58 12.45 40.19
CA LYS A 141 19.24 11.43 41.03
C LYS A 141 20.70 11.77 41.30
N GLU A 142 21.42 12.24 40.29
CA GLU A 142 22.81 12.69 40.42
C GLU A 142 22.93 13.88 41.38
N ASP A 143 22.01 14.85 41.29
CA ASP A 143 21.96 16.00 42.20
C ASP A 143 21.73 15.55 43.66
N MET A 144 20.78 14.64 43.90
CA MET A 144 20.54 14.08 45.24
C MET A 144 21.77 13.35 45.79
N GLU A 145 22.44 12.55 44.98
CA GLU A 145 23.66 11.82 45.38
C GLU A 145 24.80 12.79 45.76
N MET A 146 24.93 13.91 45.05
CA MET A 146 25.90 14.96 45.39
C MET A 146 25.55 15.68 46.70
N GLU A 147 24.28 15.98 46.94
CA GLU A 147 23.82 16.58 48.20
C GLU A 147 24.04 15.63 49.39
N GLU A 148 23.77 14.34 49.23
CA GLU A 148 24.05 13.31 50.24
C GLU A 148 25.55 13.20 50.51
N ALA A 149 26.39 13.13 49.47
CA ALA A 149 27.85 13.07 49.62
C ALA A 149 28.40 14.33 50.31
N ALA A 150 27.89 15.52 49.97
CA ALA A 150 28.27 16.77 50.61
C ALA A 150 27.83 16.81 52.09
N SER A 151 26.64 16.28 52.40
CA SER A 151 26.13 16.19 53.77
C SER A 151 26.96 15.22 54.62
N LEU A 152 27.31 14.04 54.09
CA LEU A 152 28.19 13.07 54.75
C LEU A 152 29.60 13.64 55.00
N SER A 153 30.13 14.44 54.07
CA SER A 153 31.42 15.12 54.26
C SER A 153 31.37 16.16 55.38
N ARG A 154 30.28 16.94 55.46
CA ARG A 154 30.07 17.93 56.54
C ARG A 154 29.88 17.25 57.89
N ASP A 155 29.06 16.21 57.96
CA ASP A 155 28.87 15.45 59.19
C ASP A 155 30.22 14.91 59.68
N ARG A 156 31.06 14.38 58.79
CA ARG A 156 32.42 13.93 59.13
C ARG A 156 33.31 15.05 59.67
N GLU A 157 33.31 16.22 59.04
CA GLU A 157 34.07 17.39 59.50
C GLU A 157 33.59 17.86 60.89
N ASP A 158 32.29 17.81 61.16
CA ASP A 158 31.72 18.14 62.47
C ASP A 158 32.10 17.10 63.54
N TRP A 159 32.18 15.81 63.19
CA TRP A 159 32.71 14.75 64.07
C TRP A 159 34.20 14.93 64.38
N GLU A 160 35.02 15.27 63.38
CA GLU A 160 36.47 15.53 63.56
C GLU A 160 36.72 16.81 64.39
N GLN A 161 35.88 17.85 64.27
CA GLN A 161 35.93 19.05 65.13
C GLN A 161 35.48 18.78 66.58
N HIS A 162 34.55 17.84 66.80
CA HIS A 162 34.11 17.47 68.13
C HIS A 162 35.16 16.68 68.93
N GLU A 163 36.07 15.94 68.29
CA GLU A 163 37.23 15.30 68.95
C GLU A 163 38.33 16.30 69.35
N GLU A 164 38.42 17.45 68.67
CA GLU A 164 39.39 18.52 69.00
C GLU A 164 38.95 19.38 70.20
N PHE A 165 37.69 19.24 70.63
CA PHE A 165 37.07 19.91 71.78
C PHE A 165 36.81 18.96 72.97
N GLU A 166 37.75 18.09 73.33
CA GLU A 166 37.84 17.57 74.71
C GLU A 166 38.82 18.42 75.54
N PRO A 167 38.35 19.39 76.36
CA PRO A 167 39.17 19.93 77.43
C PRO A 167 39.17 18.95 78.62
N VAL A 168 40.39 18.60 79.03
CA VAL A 168 40.87 17.95 80.28
C VAL A 168 39.87 17.83 81.43
#